data_AF-A0A0N4U3X1-F1
#
_entry.id   AF-A0A0N4U3X1-F1
#
_cell.length_a   1.000
_cell.length_b   1.000
_cell.length_c   1.000
_cell.angle_alpha   90.00
_cell.angle_beta   90.00
_cell.angle_gamma   90.00
#
_symmetry.space_group_name_H-M   'P 1'
#
loop_
_entity.id
_entity.type
_entity.pdbx_description
1 polymer ?
#
loop_
_entity_poly.entity_id
_entity_poly.type
_entity_poly.pdbx_seq_one_letter_code
_entity_poly.pdbx_strand_id
1 'polypeptide(L)'
;MDNGEHSLMSVLHMTFGRGWMWNCVCLAIGCRSCGGFRQALETFLTTVVEASYILDEEAFVLFAFILSLAASKPDEVRNAVCWAIEVGYRLIDTAHIYGNEEAIGEALAQSFKAGKIKRDDIFITTKLWCTHNRPEVMEEQMKESLEKLGLNYVDLYLIHTPTTFDREMKNFDETVTVENIWKGMEVLYNKGFTRAIGVSNFNLEQVKRIQKIAKIPIHNVQNECHIYLPQNEIIEYCKANNITFTSYASLGSRGRTSAQLPNHKLNWALTPDPMEEGCVKKLAAKYNKTSAQILLRHLLQRGIAIIPKSVNRDRIRENFDIFDFRLTDDEMKEMGAIKTRARLFYQEFMFGHPEYPFTGEVNPASDVS
;
A
#
# COMPACT_ATOMS: atom_id res chain seq x y z
N MET A 1 -44.97 -49.61 -9.12
CA MET A 1 -45.76 -48.39 -8.89
C MET A 1 -44.76 -47.29 -8.68
N ASP A 2 -44.90 -46.25 -9.50
CA ASP A 2 -44.11 -45.04 -9.68
C ASP A 2 -42.61 -44.98 -9.39
N ASN A 3 -41.94 -44.43 -10.40
CA ASN A 3 -40.51 -44.26 -10.58
C ASN A 3 -39.94 -43.16 -9.67
N GLY A 4 -38.76 -43.43 -9.10
CA GLY A 4 -37.58 -42.63 -9.47
C GLY A 4 -37.27 -41.41 -8.61
N GLU A 5 -36.90 -41.60 -7.34
CA GLU A 5 -36.17 -40.59 -6.57
C GLU A 5 -34.94 -41.20 -5.87
N HIS A 6 -34.00 -41.76 -6.61
CA HIS A 6 -32.65 -42.01 -6.08
C HIS A 6 -31.63 -41.94 -7.23
N SER A 7 -30.48 -41.30 -6.95
CA SER A 7 -29.26 -41.20 -7.78
C SER A 7 -29.06 -39.89 -8.58
N LEU A 8 -28.73 -38.80 -7.88
CA LEU A 8 -27.93 -37.69 -8.42
C LEU A 8 -26.63 -37.53 -7.60
N MET A 9 -25.95 -38.65 -7.35
CA MET A 9 -24.62 -38.71 -6.73
C MET A 9 -23.70 -39.49 -7.66
N SER A 10 -23.32 -38.89 -8.79
CA SER A 10 -22.19 -39.37 -9.57
C SER A 10 -21.71 -38.31 -10.58
N VAL A 11 -20.48 -37.85 -10.35
CA VAL A 11 -19.53 -37.33 -11.35
C VAL A 11 -19.79 -35.92 -11.91
N LEU A 12 -19.33 -34.92 -11.17
CA LEU A 12 -18.76 -33.69 -11.74
C LEU A 12 -17.37 -33.48 -11.13
N HIS A 13 -16.47 -34.45 -11.36
CA HIS A 13 -15.03 -34.22 -11.35
C HIS A 13 -14.67 -33.62 -12.72
N MET A 14 -14.87 -32.31 -12.88
CA MET A 14 -14.27 -31.56 -13.99
C MET A 14 -13.39 -30.47 -13.39
N THR A 15 -12.10 -30.77 -13.39
CA THR A 15 -10.97 -29.86 -13.29
C THR A 15 -11.18 -28.66 -14.22
N PHE A 16 -11.73 -27.56 -13.71
CA PHE A 16 -11.69 -26.28 -14.41
C PHE A 16 -10.34 -25.62 -14.13
N GLY A 17 -9.46 -25.74 -15.12
CA GLY A 17 -8.20 -25.01 -15.19
C GLY A 17 -8.45 -23.51 -15.22
N ARG A 18 -7.59 -22.80 -14.49
CA ARG A 18 -7.46 -21.34 -14.42
C ARG A 18 -7.48 -20.72 -15.82
N GLY A 19 -8.48 -19.88 -16.10
CA GLY A 19 -8.51 -19.11 -17.33
C GLY A 19 -9.80 -18.34 -17.53
N TRP A 20 -9.69 -17.01 -17.52
CA TRP A 20 -10.55 -16.08 -18.25
C TRP A 20 -12.00 -15.97 -17.76
N MET A 21 -12.20 -15.30 -16.62
CA MET A 21 -13.52 -14.79 -16.22
C MET A 21 -13.47 -13.27 -15.97
N TRP A 22 -13.21 -12.49 -17.02
CA TRP A 22 -13.49 -11.04 -17.08
C TRP A 22 -13.90 -10.65 -18.51
N ASN A 23 -15.04 -11.16 -18.96
CA ASN A 23 -15.69 -10.76 -20.22
C ASN A 23 -17.02 -10.04 -19.93
N CYS A 24 -17.02 -9.11 -18.97
CA CYS A 24 -18.14 -8.24 -18.68
C CYS A 24 -17.68 -6.77 -18.64
N VAL A 25 -17.26 -6.26 -19.79
CA VAL A 25 -17.32 -4.81 -20.07
C VAL A 25 -18.04 -4.66 -21.40
N CYS A 26 -19.35 -4.47 -21.28
CA CYS A 26 -20.24 -4.27 -22.40
C CYS A 26 -19.76 -3.09 -23.28
N LEU A 27 -19.74 -3.37 -24.58
CA LEU A 27 -19.64 -2.44 -25.69
C LEU A 27 -20.58 -1.24 -25.52
N ALA A 28 -20.08 -0.11 -25.03
CA ALA A 28 -20.79 1.17 -25.10
C ALA A 28 -20.52 1.83 -26.46
N ILE A 29 -21.20 1.31 -27.48
CA ILE A 29 -21.30 1.94 -28.79
C ILE A 29 -22.30 3.11 -28.68
N GLY A 30 -21.81 4.32 -28.94
CA GLY A 30 -22.56 5.40 -29.58
C GLY A 30 -23.70 6.07 -28.81
N CYS A 31 -23.46 7.29 -28.30
CA CYS A 31 -24.37 8.41 -28.50
C CYS A 31 -23.65 9.72 -28.17
N ARG A 32 -23.52 10.61 -29.17
CA ARG A 32 -23.19 12.02 -28.94
C ARG A 32 -24.43 12.67 -28.32
N SER A 33 -24.22 13.58 -27.37
CA SER A 33 -25.25 14.40 -26.69
C SER A 33 -26.23 13.66 -25.77
N CYS A 34 -25.85 13.46 -24.51
CA CYS A 34 -26.66 13.71 -23.30
C CYS A 34 -26.01 13.02 -22.10
N GLY A 35 -25.78 13.75 -20.99
CA GLY A 35 -25.73 13.31 -19.59
C GLY A 35 -24.87 12.12 -19.10
N GLY A 36 -24.39 11.22 -19.97
CA GLY A 36 -23.92 9.89 -19.59
C GLY A 36 -22.61 9.87 -18.81
N PHE A 37 -21.78 10.92 -18.90
CA PHE A 37 -20.48 10.94 -18.23
C PHE A 37 -20.61 11.05 -16.70
N ARG A 38 -21.63 11.78 -16.20
CA ARG A 38 -21.86 11.89 -14.76
C ARG A 38 -22.45 10.59 -14.20
N GLN A 39 -23.34 9.95 -14.96
CA GLN A 39 -23.94 8.68 -14.56
C GLN A 39 -22.96 7.51 -14.66
N ALA A 40 -22.02 7.50 -15.62
CA ALA A 40 -20.96 6.52 -15.71
C ALA A 40 -19.94 6.65 -14.57
N LEU A 41 -19.63 7.87 -14.12
CA LEU A 41 -18.71 8.10 -13.00
C LEU A 41 -19.36 7.80 -11.65
N GLU A 42 -20.62 8.20 -11.43
CA GLU A 42 -21.38 7.81 -10.24
C GLU A 42 -21.56 6.29 -10.20
N THR A 43 -21.87 5.63 -11.33
CA THR A 43 -21.91 4.17 -11.38
C THR A 43 -20.53 3.57 -11.11
N PHE A 44 -19.42 4.12 -11.61
CA PHE A 44 -18.08 3.59 -11.33
C PHE A 44 -17.69 3.72 -9.85
N LEU A 45 -17.96 4.87 -9.21
CA LEU A 45 -17.68 5.05 -7.78
C LEU A 45 -18.62 4.22 -6.90
N THR A 46 -19.90 4.11 -7.26
CA THR A 46 -20.85 3.25 -6.53
C THR A 46 -20.56 1.77 -6.75
N THR A 47 -20.11 1.38 -7.95
CA THR A 47 -19.70 -0.01 -8.20
C THR A 47 -18.40 -0.32 -7.47
N VAL A 48 -17.44 0.60 -7.31
CA VAL A 48 -16.27 0.36 -6.44
C VAL A 48 -16.72 0.29 -4.96
N VAL A 49 -17.70 1.08 -4.53
CA VAL A 49 -18.20 1.10 -3.14
C VAL A 49 -19.08 -0.11 -2.80
N GLU A 50 -19.95 -0.56 -3.70
CA GLU A 50 -20.75 -1.79 -3.53
C GLU A 50 -19.91 -3.03 -3.81
N ALA A 51 -18.99 -2.98 -4.77
CA ALA A 51 -18.00 -4.04 -4.92
C ALA A 51 -17.12 -4.08 -3.66
N SER A 52 -16.82 -3.00 -2.93
CA SER A 52 -16.13 -3.15 -1.63
C SER A 52 -16.86 -4.07 -0.64
N TYR A 53 -18.18 -4.23 -0.77
CA TYR A 53 -18.99 -5.16 0.03
C TYR A 53 -19.25 -6.52 -0.65
N ILE A 54 -19.04 -6.65 -1.97
CA ILE A 54 -19.31 -7.88 -2.76
C ILE A 54 -18.04 -8.50 -3.35
N LEU A 55 -16.92 -7.78 -3.34
CA LEU A 55 -15.62 -8.26 -3.77
C LEU A 55 -15.20 -9.33 -2.77
N ASP A 56 -15.28 -10.57 -3.25
CA ASP A 56 -14.53 -11.70 -2.73
C ASP A 56 -13.14 -11.23 -2.31
N GLU A 57 -12.60 -11.88 -1.26
CA GLU A 57 -11.26 -11.60 -0.72
C GLU A 57 -10.22 -11.41 -1.86
N GLU A 58 -10.40 -12.10 -3.00
CA GLU A 58 -9.60 -12.07 -4.23
C GLU A 58 -9.40 -10.69 -4.91
N ALA A 59 -10.39 -9.80 -4.94
CA ALA A 59 -10.25 -8.53 -5.68
C ALA A 59 -9.58 -7.43 -4.83
N PHE A 60 -9.84 -7.40 -3.52
CA PHE A 60 -9.06 -6.57 -2.59
C PHE A 60 -7.59 -7.04 -2.55
N VAL A 61 -7.40 -8.36 -2.66
CA VAL A 61 -6.11 -9.04 -2.76
C VAL A 61 -5.30 -8.65 -4.00
N LEU A 62 -5.93 -8.49 -5.16
CA LEU A 62 -5.21 -8.17 -6.40
C LEU A 62 -4.51 -6.79 -6.30
N PHE A 63 -5.12 -5.85 -5.58
CA PHE A 63 -4.52 -4.55 -5.26
C PHE A 63 -3.52 -4.63 -4.09
N ALA A 64 -3.54 -5.68 -3.28
CA ALA A 64 -2.76 -5.76 -2.04
C ALA A 64 -1.28 -6.11 -2.22
N PHE A 65 -0.77 -6.33 -3.43
CA PHE A 65 0.62 -6.76 -3.65
C PHE A 65 1.50 -5.67 -4.20
N ILE A 66 2.32 -5.14 -3.31
CA ILE A 66 2.99 -3.87 -3.51
C ILE A 66 4.49 -4.04 -3.26
N LEU A 67 5.31 -3.83 -4.28
CA LEU A 67 6.77 -3.90 -4.15
C LEU A 67 7.35 -2.52 -3.84
N SER A 68 7.75 -2.26 -2.58
CA SER A 68 8.59 -1.11 -2.24
C SER A 68 10.03 -1.37 -2.65
N LEU A 69 10.75 -0.38 -3.16
CA LEU A 69 12.12 -0.53 -3.69
C LEU A 69 13.14 0.43 -3.07
N ALA A 70 12.82 0.98 -1.90
CA ALA A 70 13.69 1.89 -1.16
C ALA A 70 15.11 1.28 -0.97
N ALA A 71 16.14 2.14 -1.08
CA ALA A 71 17.55 1.82 -0.88
C ALA A 71 18.10 0.66 -1.75
N SER A 72 17.68 0.54 -3.02
CA SER A 72 18.17 -0.48 -3.96
C SER A 72 18.75 0.16 -5.22
N LYS A 73 19.68 -0.52 -5.90
CA LYS A 73 20.32 0.03 -7.11
C LYS A 73 19.35 0.04 -8.31
N PRO A 74 19.44 0.98 -9.26
CA PRO A 74 18.52 1.08 -10.40
C PRO A 74 18.27 -0.24 -11.14
N ASP A 75 19.32 -1.02 -11.42
CA ASP A 75 19.19 -2.32 -12.09
C ASP A 75 18.43 -3.36 -11.26
N GLU A 76 18.65 -3.38 -9.94
CA GLU A 76 17.93 -4.28 -9.03
C GLU A 76 16.45 -3.91 -8.95
N VAL A 77 16.15 -2.61 -8.90
CA VAL A 77 14.79 -2.07 -8.92
C VAL A 77 14.07 -2.50 -10.19
N ARG A 78 14.68 -2.22 -11.36
CA ARG A 78 14.09 -2.57 -12.66
C ARG A 78 13.81 -4.07 -12.80
N ASN A 79 14.79 -4.91 -12.43
CA ASN A 79 14.62 -6.35 -12.45
C ASN A 79 13.51 -6.82 -11.50
N ALA A 80 13.46 -6.27 -10.29
CA ALA A 80 12.46 -6.64 -9.30
C ALA A 80 11.04 -6.28 -9.75
N VAL A 81 10.83 -5.11 -10.37
CA VAL A 81 9.52 -4.74 -10.97
C VAL A 81 9.14 -5.72 -12.08
N CYS A 82 10.06 -6.00 -13.01
CA CYS A 82 9.81 -6.95 -14.09
C CYS A 82 9.45 -8.35 -13.58
N TRP A 83 10.16 -8.85 -12.56
CA TRP A 83 9.84 -10.13 -11.93
C TRP A 83 8.51 -10.11 -11.20
N ALA A 84 8.19 -9.03 -10.49
CA ALA A 84 6.91 -8.89 -9.78
C ALA A 84 5.74 -8.94 -10.78
N ILE A 85 5.80 -8.19 -11.88
CA ILE A 85 4.78 -8.20 -12.93
C ILE A 85 4.62 -9.62 -13.52
N GLU A 86 5.74 -10.30 -13.78
CA GLU A 86 5.77 -11.65 -14.34
C GLU A 86 5.20 -12.72 -13.38
N VAL A 87 5.38 -12.54 -12.07
CA VAL A 87 4.78 -13.39 -11.04
C VAL A 87 3.27 -13.16 -10.91
N GLY A 88 2.81 -11.92 -11.10
CA GLY A 88 1.40 -11.56 -11.03
C GLY A 88 1.09 -10.30 -10.22
N TYR A 89 2.10 -9.60 -9.67
CA TYR A 89 1.88 -8.33 -8.99
C TYR A 89 1.26 -7.32 -9.95
N ARG A 90 0.25 -6.59 -9.46
CA ARG A 90 -0.42 -5.51 -10.18
C ARG A 90 -0.43 -4.20 -9.40
N LEU A 91 0.36 -4.08 -8.34
CA LEU A 91 0.61 -2.81 -7.68
C LEU A 91 2.10 -2.58 -7.47
N ILE A 92 2.57 -1.37 -7.76
CA ILE A 92 3.94 -0.91 -7.47
C ILE A 92 3.85 0.35 -6.60
N ASP A 93 4.57 0.35 -5.48
CA ASP A 93 4.67 1.51 -4.59
C ASP A 93 6.09 2.05 -4.59
N THR A 94 6.16 3.34 -4.82
CA THR A 94 7.38 4.11 -4.74
C THR A 94 7.12 5.41 -3.98
N ALA A 95 8.10 6.29 -3.96
CA ALA A 95 8.04 7.64 -3.44
C ALA A 95 9.16 8.46 -4.09
N HIS A 96 8.97 9.77 -4.21
CA HIS A 96 10.00 10.68 -4.72
C HIS A 96 11.35 10.46 -4.02
N ILE A 97 11.35 10.38 -2.69
CA ILE A 97 12.56 10.24 -1.87
C ILE A 97 13.30 8.91 -2.07
N TYR A 98 12.65 7.87 -2.63
CA TYR A 98 13.34 6.61 -2.88
C TYR A 98 14.30 6.69 -4.06
N GLY A 99 14.20 7.73 -4.90
CA GLY A 99 15.12 7.97 -6.02
C GLY A 99 15.12 6.87 -7.08
N ASN A 100 14.05 6.08 -7.15
CA ASN A 100 13.97 4.89 -8.02
C ASN A 100 12.79 4.96 -9.02
N GLU A 101 12.07 6.09 -9.07
CA GLU A 101 10.94 6.29 -9.97
C GLU A 101 11.33 6.12 -11.45
N GLU A 102 12.52 6.57 -11.84
CA GLU A 102 13.04 6.42 -13.21
C GLU A 102 13.26 4.95 -13.60
N ALA A 103 13.91 4.17 -12.73
CA ALA A 103 14.12 2.74 -12.95
C ALA A 103 12.81 1.94 -12.96
N ILE A 104 11.80 2.37 -12.19
CA ILE A 104 10.44 1.82 -12.26
C ILE A 104 9.78 2.19 -13.59
N GLY A 105 9.89 3.45 -14.03
CA GLY A 105 9.39 3.90 -15.33
C GLY A 105 9.97 3.11 -16.50
N GLU A 106 11.28 2.84 -16.48
CA GLU A 106 11.92 1.96 -17.47
C GLU A 106 11.32 0.54 -17.47
N ALA A 107 11.10 -0.05 -16.29
CA ALA A 107 10.54 -1.39 -16.17
C ALA A 107 9.08 -1.46 -16.67
N LEU A 108 8.29 -0.42 -16.38
CA LEU A 108 6.92 -0.27 -16.88
C LEU A 108 6.91 -0.13 -18.40
N ALA A 109 7.73 0.74 -18.96
CA ALA A 109 7.85 0.93 -20.40
C ALA A 109 8.25 -0.36 -21.12
N GLN A 110 9.19 -1.13 -20.56
CA GLN A 110 9.56 -2.45 -21.08
C GLN A 110 8.38 -3.44 -21.04
N SER A 111 7.64 -3.46 -19.93
CA SER A 111 6.50 -4.36 -19.75
C SER A 111 5.34 -4.02 -20.69
N PHE A 112 5.07 -2.73 -20.91
CA PHE A 112 4.07 -2.24 -21.87
C PHE A 112 4.49 -2.55 -23.31
N LYS A 113 5.75 -2.25 -23.68
CA LYS A 113 6.28 -2.52 -25.02
C LYS A 113 6.27 -4.01 -25.37
N ALA A 114 6.55 -4.87 -24.39
CA ALA A 114 6.51 -6.32 -24.55
C ALA A 114 5.09 -6.90 -24.53
N GLY A 115 4.05 -6.08 -24.29
CA GLY A 115 2.67 -6.53 -24.20
C GLY A 115 2.38 -7.43 -22.99
N LYS A 116 3.22 -7.39 -21.95
CA LYS A 116 3.02 -8.20 -20.72
C LYS A 116 1.85 -7.70 -19.89
N ILE A 117 1.65 -6.38 -19.87
CA ILE A 117 0.55 -5.66 -19.20
C ILE A 117 0.22 -4.38 -19.98
N LYS A 118 -0.96 -3.80 -19.74
CA LYS A 118 -1.36 -2.44 -20.13
C LYS A 118 -1.27 -1.50 -18.93
N ARG A 119 -1.35 -0.19 -19.16
CA ARG A 119 -1.38 0.81 -18.08
C ARG A 119 -2.53 0.58 -17.11
N ASP A 120 -3.70 0.22 -17.63
CA ASP A 120 -4.91 0.01 -16.83
C ASP A 120 -4.88 -1.31 -16.04
N ASP A 121 -3.91 -2.20 -16.32
CA ASP A 121 -3.75 -3.45 -15.57
C ASP A 121 -2.91 -3.27 -14.30
N ILE A 122 -2.23 -2.12 -14.10
CA ILE A 122 -1.28 -1.93 -13.00
C ILE A 122 -1.57 -0.66 -12.21
N PHE A 123 -1.60 -0.78 -10.90
CA PHE A 123 -1.82 0.30 -9.95
C PHE A 123 -0.47 0.87 -9.48
N ILE A 124 -0.25 2.16 -9.70
CA ILE A 124 1.01 2.83 -9.36
C ILE A 124 0.76 3.81 -8.21
N THR A 125 1.50 3.63 -7.12
CA THR A 125 1.53 4.54 -5.99
C THR A 125 2.86 5.28 -5.95
N THR A 126 2.84 6.61 -5.79
CA THR A 126 4.02 7.39 -5.37
C THR A 126 3.64 8.40 -4.28
N LYS A 127 4.63 9.10 -3.73
CA LYS A 127 4.44 9.94 -2.54
C LYS A 127 5.16 11.28 -2.63
N LEU A 128 4.46 12.33 -2.21
CA LEU A 128 4.93 13.69 -2.00
C LEU A 128 5.90 13.73 -0.81
N TRP A 129 7.09 14.26 -1.02
CA TRP A 129 8.09 14.42 0.02
C TRP A 129 7.90 15.71 0.82
N CYS A 130 8.37 15.71 2.07
CA CYS A 130 8.13 16.76 3.05
C CYS A 130 8.69 18.15 2.68
N THR A 131 9.64 18.22 1.75
CA THR A 131 10.15 19.49 1.19
C THR A 131 9.15 20.18 0.26
N HIS A 132 8.11 19.46 -0.19
CA HIS A 132 7.08 19.94 -1.10
C HIS A 132 5.67 19.81 -0.49
N ASN A 133 5.55 19.62 0.81
CA ASN A 133 4.30 19.57 1.57
C ASN A 133 3.61 20.95 1.67
N ARG A 134 3.40 21.63 0.54
CA ARG A 134 2.78 22.96 0.47
C ARG A 134 2.15 23.18 -0.92
N PRO A 135 0.91 23.69 -1.02
CA PRO A 135 0.16 23.72 -2.28
C PRO A 135 0.90 24.32 -3.48
N GLU A 136 1.73 25.34 -3.23
CA GLU A 136 2.45 26.13 -4.23
C GLU A 136 3.54 25.35 -5.00
N VAL A 137 4.11 24.28 -4.43
CA VAL A 137 5.14 23.46 -5.11
C VAL A 137 4.79 21.98 -5.23
N MET A 138 3.64 21.55 -4.72
CA MET A 138 3.19 20.15 -4.85
C MET A 138 3.08 19.68 -6.31
N GLU A 139 2.58 20.55 -7.19
CA GLU A 139 2.43 20.21 -8.61
C GLU A 139 3.77 20.04 -9.33
N GLU A 140 4.80 20.77 -8.91
CA GLU A 140 6.17 20.64 -9.43
C GLU A 140 6.67 19.20 -9.19
N GLN A 141 6.62 18.74 -7.94
CA GLN A 141 7.08 17.38 -7.59
C GLN A 141 6.20 16.28 -8.20
N MET A 142 4.89 16.51 -8.30
CA MET A 142 4.00 15.55 -8.97
C MET A 142 4.37 15.36 -10.44
N LYS A 143 4.66 16.44 -11.17
CA LYS A 143 5.09 16.38 -12.57
C LYS A 143 6.45 15.69 -12.72
N GLU A 144 7.38 15.98 -11.83
CA GLU A 144 8.69 15.31 -11.81
C GLU A 144 8.56 13.80 -11.62
N SER A 145 7.73 13.35 -10.66
CA SER A 145 7.45 11.93 -10.45
C SER A 145 6.79 11.28 -11.66
N LEU A 146 5.82 11.96 -12.30
CA LEU A 146 5.16 11.48 -13.53
C LEU A 146 6.14 11.35 -14.70
N GLU A 147 7.03 12.32 -14.87
CA GLU A 147 8.06 12.30 -15.91
C GLU A 147 9.01 11.12 -15.71
N LYS A 148 9.55 10.93 -14.49
CA LYS A 148 10.42 9.80 -14.16
C LYS A 148 9.73 8.45 -14.37
N LEU A 149 8.46 8.34 -13.99
CA LEU A 149 7.68 7.11 -14.20
C LEU A 149 7.28 6.90 -15.66
N GLY A 150 7.38 7.91 -16.53
CA GLY A 150 6.89 7.87 -17.90
C GLY A 150 5.36 7.75 -17.99
N LEU A 151 4.63 8.37 -17.05
CA LEU A 151 3.17 8.25 -16.91
C LEU A 151 2.49 9.62 -16.99
N ASN A 152 1.21 9.63 -17.40
CA ASN A 152 0.37 10.83 -17.35
C ASN A 152 -0.40 10.95 -16.03
N TYR A 153 -0.52 9.85 -15.28
CA TYR A 153 -1.16 9.81 -13.98
C TYR A 153 -0.64 8.63 -13.14
N VAL A 154 -0.70 8.77 -11.82
CA VAL A 154 -0.59 7.65 -10.87
C VAL A 154 -1.97 7.28 -10.34
N ASP A 155 -2.14 6.07 -9.84
CA ASP A 155 -3.43 5.61 -9.31
C ASP A 155 -3.63 6.14 -7.89
N LEU A 156 -2.57 6.24 -7.10
CA LEU A 156 -2.58 6.80 -5.75
C LEU A 156 -1.39 7.71 -5.51
N TYR A 157 -1.66 8.91 -4.98
CA TYR A 157 -0.63 9.84 -4.54
C TYR A 157 -0.80 10.09 -3.04
N LEU A 158 0.26 9.84 -2.27
CA LEU A 158 0.24 9.96 -0.82
C LEU A 158 1.09 11.14 -0.35
N ILE A 159 0.64 11.84 0.70
CA ILE A 159 1.54 12.67 1.51
C ILE A 159 2.48 11.71 2.25
N HIS A 160 3.80 11.75 2.03
CA HIS A 160 4.72 10.74 2.60
C HIS A 160 4.89 10.89 4.11
N THR A 161 4.92 12.11 4.63
CA THR A 161 4.96 12.41 6.08
C THR A 161 4.17 13.69 6.38
N PRO A 162 3.64 13.89 7.60
CA PRO A 162 2.77 15.03 7.92
C PRO A 162 3.49 16.38 8.12
N THR A 163 4.82 16.39 8.21
CA THR A 163 5.60 17.60 8.51
C THR A 163 6.08 18.31 7.27
N THR A 164 6.34 19.61 7.37
CA THR A 164 6.80 20.42 6.25
C THR A 164 8.21 20.96 6.52
N PHE A 165 9.08 20.87 5.53
CA PHE A 165 10.44 21.42 5.58
C PHE A 165 10.66 22.45 4.48
N ASP A 166 11.68 23.28 4.65
CA ASP A 166 12.32 23.99 3.53
C ASP A 166 12.88 23.01 2.47
N ARG A 167 13.31 23.53 1.32
CA ARG A 167 13.76 22.70 0.19
C ARG A 167 15.03 21.91 0.53
N GLU A 168 15.85 22.44 1.43
CA GLU A 168 17.11 21.84 1.86
C GLU A 168 16.99 20.84 3.03
N MET A 169 15.78 20.64 3.58
CA MET A 169 15.51 19.89 4.81
C MET A 169 16.30 20.38 6.04
N LYS A 170 16.57 21.68 6.12
CA LYS A 170 17.31 22.28 7.24
C LYS A 170 16.39 22.80 8.33
N ASN A 171 15.27 23.41 7.95
CA ASN A 171 14.33 24.02 8.89
C ASN A 171 12.91 23.48 8.67
N PHE A 172 12.17 23.36 9.75
CA PHE A 172 10.73 23.16 9.71
C PHE A 172 10.02 24.40 9.16
N ASP A 173 8.99 24.18 8.36
CA ASP A 173 7.98 25.19 8.09
C ASP A 173 6.72 24.86 8.86
N GLU A 174 6.65 25.38 10.07
CA GLU A 174 5.55 25.15 11.00
C GLU A 174 4.28 25.92 10.62
N THR A 175 4.32 26.79 9.60
CA THR A 175 3.16 27.56 9.15
C THR A 175 2.18 26.72 8.32
N VAL A 176 2.64 25.57 7.81
CA VAL A 176 1.84 24.68 6.95
C VAL A 176 1.32 23.48 7.75
N THR A 177 0.03 23.53 8.06
CA THR A 177 -0.69 22.44 8.77
C THR A 177 -1.05 21.28 7.85
N VAL A 178 -1.36 20.10 8.39
CA VAL A 178 -1.82 18.96 7.59
C VAL A 178 -3.08 19.26 6.77
N GLU A 179 -3.96 20.14 7.25
CA GLU A 179 -5.13 20.63 6.51
C GLU A 179 -4.75 21.50 5.31
N ASN A 180 -3.68 22.29 5.41
CA ASN A 180 -3.13 23.03 4.27
C ASN A 180 -2.56 22.09 3.21
N ILE A 181 -1.82 21.06 3.64
CA ILE A 181 -1.25 20.05 2.75
C ILE A 181 -2.38 19.33 1.99
N TRP A 182 -3.43 18.90 2.69
CA TRP A 182 -4.55 18.18 2.07
C TRP A 182 -5.25 18.99 0.96
N LYS A 183 -5.46 20.29 1.16
CA LYS A 183 -6.05 21.16 0.12
C LYS A 183 -5.24 21.15 -1.18
N GLY A 184 -3.91 21.06 -1.10
CA GLY A 184 -3.05 20.91 -2.26
C GLY A 184 -3.23 19.55 -2.95
N MET A 185 -3.34 18.47 -2.18
CA MET A 185 -3.63 17.13 -2.70
C MET A 185 -4.96 17.08 -3.48
N GLU A 186 -6.00 17.75 -2.99
CA GLU A 186 -7.29 17.86 -3.68
C GLU A 186 -7.16 18.57 -5.04
N VAL A 187 -6.28 19.57 -5.15
CA VAL A 187 -6.01 20.24 -6.44
C VAL A 187 -5.36 19.26 -7.42
N LEU A 188 -4.38 18.47 -6.99
CA LEU A 188 -3.73 17.46 -7.85
C LEU A 188 -4.70 16.37 -8.32
N TYR A 189 -5.59 15.92 -7.43
CA TYR A 189 -6.67 15.00 -7.75
C TYR A 189 -7.58 15.59 -8.84
N ASN A 190 -8.07 16.82 -8.64
CA ASN A 190 -8.98 17.48 -9.58
C ASN A 190 -8.33 17.81 -10.93
N LYS A 191 -7.01 18.00 -10.97
CA LYS A 191 -6.24 18.15 -12.23
C LYS A 191 -6.03 16.82 -12.96
N GLY A 192 -6.37 15.69 -12.35
CA GLY A 192 -6.27 14.36 -12.97
C GLY A 192 -4.86 13.76 -12.97
N PHE A 193 -3.92 14.34 -12.22
CA PHE A 193 -2.57 13.78 -12.04
C PHE A 193 -2.59 12.48 -11.23
N THR A 194 -3.59 12.31 -10.37
CA THR A 194 -3.81 11.08 -9.60
C THR A 194 -5.28 10.68 -9.62
N ARG A 195 -5.56 9.37 -9.49
CA ARG A 195 -6.94 8.84 -9.40
C ARG A 195 -7.44 8.72 -7.96
N ALA A 196 -6.52 8.68 -6.99
CA ALA A 196 -6.80 8.66 -5.56
C ALA A 196 -5.72 9.43 -4.79
N ILE A 197 -6.08 9.91 -3.61
CA ILE A 197 -5.18 10.63 -2.70
C ILE A 197 -5.27 10.06 -1.29
N GLY A 198 -4.15 10.09 -0.58
CA GLY A 198 -4.08 9.58 0.78
C GLY A 198 -2.89 10.12 1.57
N VAL A 199 -2.63 9.48 2.71
CA VAL A 199 -1.60 9.90 3.66
C VAL A 199 -0.73 8.73 4.09
N SER A 200 0.53 9.00 4.44
CA SER A 200 1.46 8.03 4.99
C SER A 200 2.21 8.62 6.18
N ASN A 201 2.44 7.80 7.21
CA ASN A 201 3.03 8.22 8.49
C ASN A 201 2.15 9.23 9.27
N PHE A 202 0.83 9.15 9.17
CA PHE A 202 -0.09 10.02 9.92
C PHE A 202 -0.67 9.27 11.11
N ASN A 203 -0.88 9.97 12.23
CA ASN A 203 -1.63 9.40 13.35
C ASN A 203 -3.16 9.57 13.16
N LEU A 204 -3.94 8.94 14.04
CA LEU A 204 -5.41 8.96 13.95
C LEU A 204 -6.00 10.37 14.13
N GLU A 205 -5.38 11.21 14.96
CA GLU A 205 -5.83 12.59 15.17
C GLU A 205 -5.69 13.42 13.88
N GLN A 206 -4.55 13.34 13.22
CA GLN A 206 -4.29 14.05 11.96
C GLN A 206 -5.21 13.55 10.83
N VAL A 207 -5.44 12.24 10.74
CA VAL A 207 -6.41 11.67 9.79
C VAL A 207 -7.82 12.25 10.04
N LYS A 208 -8.26 12.34 11.29
CA LYS A 208 -9.55 12.95 11.65
C LYS A 208 -9.62 14.45 11.31
N ARG A 209 -8.54 15.19 11.57
CA ARG A 209 -8.42 16.62 11.22
C ARG A 209 -8.59 16.85 9.72
N ILE A 210 -7.91 16.06 8.89
CA ILE A 210 -8.07 16.10 7.44
C ILE A 210 -9.51 15.75 7.04
N GLN A 211 -10.06 14.63 7.51
CA GLN A 211 -11.41 14.20 7.12
C GLN A 211 -12.49 15.22 7.48
N LYS A 212 -12.29 16.03 8.54
CA LYS A 212 -13.21 17.11 8.91
C LYS A 212 -13.30 18.23 7.88
N ILE A 213 -12.23 18.50 7.13
CA ILE A 213 -12.14 19.61 6.17
C ILE A 213 -12.15 19.15 4.70
N ALA A 214 -11.97 17.86 4.46
CA ALA A 214 -11.82 17.27 3.15
C ALA A 214 -13.10 17.41 2.30
N LYS A 215 -12.94 17.94 1.08
CA LYS A 215 -13.92 17.83 0.00
C LYS A 215 -13.77 16.51 -0.74
N ILE A 216 -12.52 16.06 -0.90
CA ILE A 216 -12.18 14.73 -1.38
C ILE A 216 -11.68 13.93 -0.18
N PRO A 217 -12.41 12.90 0.29
CA PRO A 217 -12.01 12.14 1.46
C PRO A 217 -10.68 11.40 1.24
N ILE A 218 -10.00 11.06 2.34
CA ILE A 218 -8.81 10.19 2.28
C ILE A 218 -9.21 8.85 1.69
N HIS A 219 -8.55 8.42 0.60
CA HIS A 219 -8.79 7.11 -0.02
C HIS A 219 -7.93 6.01 0.61
N ASN A 220 -6.72 6.35 1.06
CA ASN A 220 -5.77 5.41 1.64
C ASN A 220 -4.98 6.02 2.81
N VAL A 221 -4.75 5.22 3.84
CA VAL A 221 -3.76 5.47 4.90
C VAL A 221 -2.69 4.40 4.80
N GLN A 222 -1.44 4.79 4.54
CA GLN A 222 -0.29 3.89 4.47
C GLN A 222 0.64 4.08 5.68
N ASN A 223 0.57 3.19 6.66
CA ASN A 223 1.35 3.30 7.89
C ASN A 223 2.20 2.06 8.17
N GLU A 224 3.18 2.23 9.05
CA GLU A 224 3.92 1.12 9.63
C GLU A 224 2.94 0.18 10.32
N CYS A 225 2.84 -1.05 9.83
CA CYS A 225 2.01 -2.06 10.45
C CYS A 225 2.69 -3.42 10.33
N HIS A 226 2.81 -4.10 11.46
CA HIS A 226 3.33 -5.45 11.56
C HIS A 226 2.88 -6.04 12.90
N ILE A 227 3.31 -7.26 13.20
CA ILE A 227 2.80 -7.99 14.36
C ILE A 227 3.10 -7.32 15.71
N TYR A 228 4.12 -6.46 15.78
CA TYR A 228 4.45 -5.64 16.96
C TYR A 228 3.90 -4.20 16.90
N LEU A 229 3.33 -3.78 15.78
CA LEU A 229 2.64 -2.50 15.65
C LEU A 229 1.32 -2.70 14.89
N PRO A 230 0.28 -3.22 15.58
CA PRO A 230 -0.91 -3.71 14.90
C PRO A 230 -1.80 -2.59 14.33
N GLN A 231 -1.66 -1.34 14.77
CA GLN A 231 -2.43 -0.18 14.26
C GLN A 231 -3.96 -0.32 14.36
N ASN A 232 -4.47 -1.07 15.35
CA ASN A 232 -5.89 -1.44 15.42
C ASN A 232 -6.85 -0.24 15.36
N GLU A 233 -6.63 0.80 16.15
CA GLU A 233 -7.56 1.92 16.24
C GLU A 233 -7.70 2.70 14.93
N ILE A 234 -6.58 2.98 14.25
CA ILE A 234 -6.61 3.69 12.97
C ILE A 234 -7.17 2.81 11.84
N ILE A 235 -6.92 1.50 11.87
CA ILE A 235 -7.49 0.55 10.90
C ILE A 235 -9.02 0.47 11.05
N GLU A 236 -9.53 0.37 12.27
CA GLU A 236 -10.99 0.34 12.51
C GLU A 236 -11.64 1.67 12.11
N TYR A 237 -10.98 2.81 12.38
CA TYR A 237 -11.44 4.10 11.86
C TYR A 237 -11.46 4.13 10.32
N CYS A 238 -10.42 3.59 9.67
CA CYS A 238 -10.35 3.53 8.21
C CYS A 238 -11.50 2.70 7.64
N LYS A 239 -11.76 1.50 8.17
CA LYS A 239 -12.89 0.65 7.77
C LYS A 239 -14.23 1.36 7.92
N ALA A 240 -14.46 2.00 9.07
CA ALA A 240 -15.70 2.72 9.35
C ALA A 240 -15.94 3.93 8.43
N ASN A 241 -14.90 4.44 7.74
CA ASN A 241 -14.97 5.59 6.86
C ASN A 241 -14.66 5.25 5.39
N ASN A 242 -14.71 3.97 5.00
CA ASN A 242 -14.39 3.49 3.64
C ASN A 242 -13.00 3.95 3.14
N ILE A 243 -12.03 3.99 4.05
CA ILE A 243 -10.63 4.30 3.75
C ILE A 243 -9.87 2.97 3.70
N THR A 244 -9.10 2.75 2.64
CA THR A 244 -8.21 1.59 2.57
C THR A 244 -7.00 1.79 3.46
N PHE A 245 -6.49 0.71 4.07
CA PHE A 245 -5.27 0.77 4.87
C PHE A 245 -4.18 -0.08 4.22
N THR A 246 -2.99 0.48 4.10
CA THR A 246 -1.82 -0.19 3.52
C THR A 246 -0.69 -0.29 4.54
N SER A 247 -0.22 -1.51 4.74
CA SER A 247 0.85 -1.86 5.67
C SER A 247 2.21 -1.81 5.00
N TYR A 248 3.13 -0.99 5.52
CA TYR A 248 4.56 -1.13 5.25
C TYR A 248 5.32 -1.69 6.45
N ALA A 249 6.55 -2.16 6.21
CA ALA A 249 7.39 -2.85 7.20
C ALA A 249 6.78 -4.15 7.74
N SER A 250 5.86 -4.75 7.00
CA SER A 250 5.08 -5.95 7.33
C SER A 250 5.92 -7.16 7.77
N LEU A 251 7.18 -7.20 7.32
CA LEU A 251 8.16 -8.25 7.61
C LEU A 251 9.26 -7.79 8.59
N GLY A 252 9.01 -6.73 9.37
CA GLY A 252 9.93 -6.20 10.39
C GLY A 252 11.11 -5.40 9.85
N SER A 253 11.14 -5.11 8.54
CA SER A 253 12.18 -4.31 7.88
C SER A 253 13.61 -4.66 8.34
N ARG A 254 14.01 -5.93 8.22
CA ARG A 254 15.32 -6.43 8.67
C ARG A 254 16.52 -5.69 8.05
N GLY A 255 16.36 -5.18 6.83
CA GLY A 255 17.36 -4.35 6.15
C GLY A 255 17.31 -2.86 6.49
N ARG A 256 16.48 -2.42 7.46
CA ARG A 256 16.33 -0.99 7.76
C ARG A 256 17.64 -0.32 8.17
N THR A 257 18.53 -1.05 8.84
CA THR A 257 19.80 -0.52 9.33
C THR A 257 20.76 -0.05 8.24
N SER A 258 20.55 -0.44 6.99
CA SER A 258 21.30 0.08 5.84
C SER A 258 20.68 1.32 5.19
N ALA A 259 19.49 1.76 5.63
CA ALA A 259 18.86 2.97 5.10
C ALA A 259 19.57 4.22 5.63
N GLN A 260 19.68 5.22 4.76
CA GLN A 260 20.32 6.50 5.03
C GLN A 260 19.38 7.61 4.60
N LEU A 261 19.35 8.71 5.35
CA LEU A 261 18.71 9.96 4.95
C LEU A 261 19.81 11.02 4.83
N PRO A 262 19.91 11.77 3.72
CA PRO A 262 20.94 12.81 3.58
C PRO A 262 20.90 13.78 4.77
N ASN A 263 22.06 14.06 5.36
CA ASN A 263 22.23 14.97 6.50
C ASN A 263 21.52 14.57 7.80
N HIS A 264 20.93 13.37 7.90
CA HIS A 264 20.26 12.90 9.11
C HIS A 264 20.74 11.50 9.50
N LYS A 265 21.14 11.35 10.76
CA LYS A 265 21.39 10.02 11.34
C LYS A 265 20.05 9.37 11.67
N LEU A 266 19.86 8.13 11.22
CA LEU A 266 18.70 7.31 11.57
C LEU A 266 19.10 6.34 12.69
N ASN A 267 18.48 6.44 13.87
CA ASN A 267 18.66 5.46 14.93
C ASN A 267 17.58 4.38 14.83
N TRP A 268 18.01 3.12 14.79
CA TRP A 268 17.11 2.00 14.59
C TRP A 268 16.79 1.32 15.92
N ALA A 269 15.51 1.27 16.27
CA ALA A 269 15.07 0.56 17.47
C ALA A 269 15.53 -0.91 17.44
N LEU A 270 16.05 -1.38 18.58
CA LEU A 270 16.29 -2.79 18.81
C LEU A 270 14.93 -3.46 19.05
N THR A 271 14.55 -4.36 18.16
CA THR A 271 13.33 -5.16 18.26
C THR A 271 13.66 -6.62 18.00
N PRO A 272 12.95 -7.57 18.62
CA PRO A 272 12.91 -8.95 18.15
C PRO A 272 12.54 -9.01 16.66
N ASP A 273 12.98 -10.06 15.95
CA ASP A 273 12.58 -10.32 14.57
C ASP A 273 11.15 -10.90 14.55
N PRO A 274 10.16 -10.27 13.88
CA PRO A 274 8.82 -10.85 13.72
C PRO A 274 8.81 -12.25 13.10
N MET A 275 9.81 -12.60 12.29
CA MET A 275 9.91 -13.93 11.67
C MET A 275 10.27 -15.04 12.66
N GLU A 276 10.85 -14.68 13.80
CA GLU A 276 11.30 -15.59 14.86
C GLU A 276 10.28 -15.75 16.01
N GLU A 277 9.18 -15.00 15.95
CA GLU A 277 8.10 -15.09 16.93
C GLU A 277 7.52 -16.52 17.00
N GLY A 278 7.28 -17.00 18.23
CA GLY A 278 7.02 -18.42 18.48
C GLY A 278 5.77 -18.93 17.77
N CYS A 279 4.68 -18.16 17.83
CA CYS A 279 3.44 -18.52 17.13
C CYS A 279 3.60 -18.46 15.60
N VAL A 280 4.39 -17.49 15.08
CA VAL A 280 4.66 -17.37 13.63
C VAL A 280 5.38 -18.61 13.11
N LYS A 281 6.44 -19.07 13.80
CA LYS A 281 7.16 -20.29 13.43
C LYS A 281 6.31 -21.55 13.54
N LYS A 282 5.48 -21.64 14.58
CA LYS A 282 4.52 -22.75 14.76
C LYS A 282 3.56 -22.83 13.58
N LEU A 283 3.00 -21.69 13.15
CA LEU A 283 2.07 -21.61 12.01
C LEU A 283 2.77 -21.87 10.67
N ALA A 284 4.00 -21.38 10.51
CA ALA A 284 4.83 -21.65 9.33
C ALA A 284 5.01 -23.17 9.14
N ALA A 285 5.36 -23.90 10.21
CA ALA A 285 5.45 -25.34 10.18
C ALA A 285 4.09 -26.03 9.90
N LYS A 286 3.01 -25.58 10.56
CA LYS A 286 1.66 -26.15 10.38
C LYS A 286 1.20 -26.06 8.92
N TYR A 287 1.38 -24.91 8.29
CA TYR A 287 0.91 -24.65 6.91
C TYR A 287 1.94 -25.02 5.84
N ASN A 288 3.14 -25.48 6.22
CA ASN A 288 4.26 -25.68 5.31
C ASN A 288 4.57 -24.42 4.47
N LYS A 289 4.62 -23.27 5.16
CA LYS A 289 4.86 -21.94 4.61
C LYS A 289 6.02 -21.27 5.35
N THR A 290 6.56 -20.19 4.83
CA THR A 290 7.59 -19.41 5.53
C THR A 290 6.98 -18.48 6.57
N SER A 291 7.76 -18.07 7.58
CA SER A 291 7.32 -17.04 8.53
C SER A 291 6.88 -15.74 7.83
N ALA A 292 7.52 -15.40 6.70
CA ALA A 292 7.11 -14.25 5.90
C ALA A 292 5.70 -14.41 5.35
N GLN A 293 5.39 -15.56 4.74
CA GLN A 293 4.05 -15.87 4.24
C GLN A 293 2.98 -15.82 5.34
N ILE A 294 3.28 -16.32 6.55
CA ILE A 294 2.37 -16.24 7.70
C ILE A 294 2.10 -14.78 8.10
N LEU A 295 3.15 -13.96 8.23
CA LEU A 295 3.02 -12.55 8.60
C LEU A 295 2.21 -11.75 7.57
N LEU A 296 2.44 -12.00 6.28
CA LEU A 296 1.69 -11.37 5.20
C LEU A 296 0.23 -11.84 5.20
N ARG A 297 -0.02 -13.15 5.28
CA ARG A 297 -1.39 -13.69 5.31
C ARG A 297 -2.19 -13.17 6.50
N HIS A 298 -1.57 -13.05 7.67
CA HIS A 298 -2.19 -12.45 8.85
C HIS A 298 -2.65 -11.01 8.60
N LEU A 299 -1.80 -10.15 8.02
CA LEU A 299 -2.20 -8.78 7.68
C LEU A 299 -3.32 -8.78 6.64
N LEU A 300 -3.23 -9.66 5.63
CA LEU A 300 -4.21 -9.71 4.55
C LEU A 300 -5.60 -10.10 5.08
N GLN A 301 -5.67 -11.09 5.97
CA GLN A 301 -6.92 -11.52 6.62
C GLN A 301 -7.51 -10.47 7.55
N ARG A 302 -6.76 -9.42 7.92
CA ARG A 302 -7.30 -8.24 8.64
C ARG A 302 -7.96 -7.23 7.71
N GLY A 303 -7.98 -7.48 6.39
CA GLY A 303 -8.47 -6.57 5.36
C GLY A 303 -7.49 -5.43 5.07
N ILE A 304 -6.19 -5.72 5.10
CA ILE A 304 -5.11 -4.72 4.94
C ILE A 304 -4.31 -5.04 3.68
N ALA A 305 -4.06 -4.02 2.85
CA ALA A 305 -3.12 -4.13 1.73
C ALA A 305 -1.67 -4.13 2.24
N ILE A 306 -0.71 -4.77 1.55
CA ILE A 306 0.61 -5.07 2.13
C ILE A 306 1.74 -4.80 1.15
N ILE A 307 2.83 -4.17 1.62
CA ILE A 307 3.92 -3.72 0.74
C ILE A 307 5.28 -4.41 0.99
N PRO A 308 5.39 -5.74 0.83
CA PRO A 308 6.65 -6.42 1.08
C PRO A 308 7.73 -6.04 0.04
N LYS A 309 8.87 -5.55 0.53
CA LYS A 309 10.05 -5.26 -0.30
C LYS A 309 10.87 -6.51 -0.57
N SER A 310 11.23 -6.76 -1.84
CA SER A 310 12.30 -7.69 -2.20
C SER A 310 12.91 -7.35 -3.57
N VAL A 311 14.25 -7.38 -3.66
CA VAL A 311 14.98 -7.38 -4.94
C VAL A 311 15.48 -8.78 -5.31
N ASN A 312 14.97 -9.80 -4.64
CA ASN A 312 15.30 -11.20 -4.91
C ASN A 312 14.05 -11.89 -5.49
N ARG A 313 14.22 -12.52 -6.66
CA ARG A 313 13.15 -13.16 -7.44
C ARG A 313 12.38 -14.23 -6.65
N ASP A 314 13.07 -15.07 -5.89
CA ASP A 314 12.44 -16.17 -5.16
C ASP A 314 11.60 -15.64 -4.00
N ARG A 315 12.09 -14.64 -3.27
CA ARG A 315 11.29 -13.95 -2.24
C ARG A 315 10.10 -13.19 -2.81
N ILE A 316 10.18 -12.63 -4.03
CA ILE A 316 9.03 -12.01 -4.70
C ILE A 316 7.95 -13.08 -4.96
N ARG A 317 8.34 -14.26 -5.44
CA ARG A 317 7.41 -15.39 -5.62
C ARG A 317 6.83 -15.88 -4.30
N GLU A 318 7.68 -16.08 -3.30
CA GLU A 318 7.28 -16.53 -1.96
C GLU A 318 6.27 -15.57 -1.32
N ASN A 319 6.54 -14.26 -1.36
CA ASN A 319 5.65 -13.24 -0.81
C ASN A 319 4.28 -13.20 -1.51
N PHE A 320 4.22 -13.59 -2.79
CA PHE A 320 2.97 -13.65 -3.57
C PHE A 320 2.15 -14.91 -3.25
N ASP A 321 2.80 -16.00 -2.88
CA ASP A 321 2.18 -17.31 -2.67
C ASP A 321 1.53 -17.44 -1.27
N ILE A 322 0.53 -16.61 -0.98
CA ILE A 322 -0.16 -16.56 0.32
C ILE A 322 -1.68 -16.82 0.25
N PHE A 323 -2.18 -17.33 -0.88
CA PHE A 323 -3.61 -17.49 -1.16
C PHE A 323 -4.17 -18.89 -0.95
N ASP A 324 -3.30 -19.88 -0.97
CA ASP A 324 -3.64 -21.28 -0.89
C ASP A 324 -3.85 -21.78 0.55
N PHE A 325 -3.80 -20.87 1.54
CA PHE A 325 -4.10 -21.18 2.94
C PHE A 325 -4.82 -20.02 3.64
N ARG A 326 -5.43 -20.31 4.79
CA ARG A 326 -6.13 -19.33 5.64
C ARG A 326 -5.87 -19.68 7.10
N LEU A 327 -5.42 -18.71 7.88
CA LEU A 327 -5.30 -18.80 9.32
C LEU A 327 -6.70 -18.89 9.94
N THR A 328 -6.89 -19.77 10.93
CA THR A 328 -8.17 -19.88 11.63
C THR A 328 -8.38 -18.68 12.57
N ASP A 329 -9.62 -18.47 13.01
CA ASP A 329 -9.94 -17.35 13.92
C ASP A 329 -9.15 -17.44 15.24
N ASP A 330 -8.92 -18.66 15.75
CA ASP A 330 -8.08 -18.90 16.93
C ASP A 330 -6.60 -18.54 16.68
N GLU A 331 -6.08 -18.80 15.49
CA GLU A 331 -4.69 -18.46 15.12
C GLU A 331 -4.52 -16.96 14.92
N MET A 332 -5.50 -16.31 14.27
CA MET A 332 -5.57 -14.86 14.16
C MET A 332 -5.62 -14.21 15.55
N LYS A 333 -6.39 -14.79 16.48
CA LYS A 333 -6.44 -14.35 17.89
C LYS A 333 -5.12 -14.57 18.62
N GLU A 334 -4.45 -15.70 18.41
CA GLU A 334 -3.13 -15.98 18.98
C GLU A 334 -2.08 -14.96 18.51
N MET A 335 -2.04 -14.66 17.21
CA MET A 335 -1.15 -13.63 16.66
C MET A 335 -1.48 -12.23 17.19
N GLY A 336 -2.77 -11.89 17.33
CA GLY A 336 -3.22 -10.64 17.93
C GLY A 336 -2.88 -10.49 19.41
N ALA A 337 -2.64 -11.59 20.13
CA ALA A 337 -2.36 -11.62 21.56
C ALA A 337 -0.88 -11.41 21.93
N ILE A 338 0.03 -11.32 20.96
CA ILE A 338 1.44 -10.98 21.19
C ILE A 338 1.51 -9.68 21.99
N LYS A 339 2.34 -9.62 23.04
CA LYS A 339 2.44 -8.45 23.93
C LYS A 339 3.50 -7.44 23.51
N THR A 340 4.52 -7.88 22.76
CA THR A 340 5.60 -7.02 22.27
C THR A 340 5.02 -5.91 21.39
N ARG A 341 5.31 -4.65 21.74
CA ARG A 341 4.93 -3.48 20.95
C ARG A 341 6.17 -2.67 20.61
N ALA A 342 6.37 -2.40 19.33
CA ALA A 342 7.54 -1.68 18.86
C ALA A 342 7.26 -1.00 17.52
N ARG A 343 7.57 0.29 17.45
CA ARG A 343 7.75 1.02 16.19
C ARG A 343 9.21 0.90 15.76
N LEU A 344 9.44 0.78 14.46
CA LEU A 344 10.73 0.66 13.80
C LEU A 344 11.17 2.01 13.20
N PHE A 345 10.21 2.78 12.68
CA PHE A 345 10.45 4.06 12.02
C PHE A 345 9.85 5.21 12.85
N TYR A 346 10.62 5.73 13.81
CA TYR A 346 10.23 6.91 14.59
C TYR A 346 10.27 8.21 13.78
N GLN A 347 10.90 8.19 12.60
CA GLN A 347 11.02 9.37 11.74
C GLN A 347 11.66 10.56 12.49
N GLU A 348 12.79 10.31 13.18
CA GLU A 348 13.43 11.24 14.12
C GLU A 348 13.78 12.61 13.52
N PHE A 349 13.99 12.69 12.21
CA PHE A 349 14.21 13.96 11.52
C PHE A 349 13.02 14.93 11.68
N MET A 350 11.82 14.44 12.00
CA MET A 350 10.62 15.23 12.25
C MET A 350 10.47 15.72 13.70
N PHE A 351 11.37 15.33 14.62
CA PHE A 351 11.25 15.65 16.05
C PHE A 351 11.27 17.16 16.30
N GLY A 352 10.30 17.64 17.08
CA GLY A 352 10.14 19.07 17.39
C GLY A 352 9.14 19.78 16.48
N HIS A 353 8.81 19.23 15.31
CA HIS A 353 7.77 19.80 14.45
C HIS A 353 6.37 19.62 15.09
N PRO A 354 5.48 20.64 15.07
CA PRO A 354 4.14 20.55 15.67
C PRO A 354 3.28 19.40 15.12
N GLU A 355 3.41 19.09 13.82
CA GLU A 355 2.76 17.95 13.16
C GLU A 355 3.50 16.60 13.28
N TYR A 356 4.47 16.45 14.20
CA TYR A 356 5.10 15.15 14.44
C TYR A 356 4.06 14.12 14.95
N PRO A 357 3.88 12.97 14.26
CA PRO A 357 2.72 12.10 14.48
C PRO A 357 2.83 11.18 15.71
N PHE A 358 4.04 10.87 16.19
CA PHE A 358 4.25 9.81 17.19
C PHE A 358 4.71 10.38 18.53
N THR A 359 4.12 11.51 18.93
CA THR A 359 4.35 12.13 20.24
C THR A 359 4.03 11.13 21.36
N GLY A 360 4.97 10.94 22.29
CA GLY A 360 4.83 10.00 23.41
C GLY A 360 5.34 8.58 23.13
N GLU A 361 5.66 8.23 21.88
CA GLU A 361 6.39 7.01 21.57
C GLU A 361 7.91 7.27 21.66
N VAL A 362 8.61 6.62 22.59
CA VAL A 362 10.05 6.80 22.80
C VAL A 362 10.82 5.69 22.08
N ASN A 363 11.83 6.06 21.28
CA ASN A 363 12.74 5.10 20.67
C ASN A 363 13.69 4.55 21.75
N PRO A 364 13.68 3.26 22.09
CA PRO A 364 14.59 2.73 23.12
C PRO A 364 16.07 2.92 22.76
N ALA A 365 16.40 3.13 21.48
CA ALA A 365 17.75 3.41 21.04
C ALA A 365 18.19 4.88 21.26
N SER A 366 17.25 5.83 21.45
CA SER A 366 17.61 7.24 21.68
C SER A 366 18.11 7.52 23.11
N ASP A 367 17.83 6.63 24.06
CA ASP A 367 18.33 6.73 25.44
C ASP A 367 19.81 6.33 25.58
N VAL A 368 20.46 5.93 24.49
CA VAL A 368 21.89 5.59 24.44
C VAL A 368 22.67 6.75 23.83
N SER A 369 22.67 7.89 24.52
CA SER A 369 23.64 9.00 24.35
C SER A 369 24.24 9.30 25.71
#